data_AF-A0A1X0VD98-F1
#
_entry.id   AF-A0A1X0VD98-F1
#
_cell.length_a   1.000
_cell.length_b   1.000
_cell.length_c   1.000
_cell.angle_alpha   90.00
_cell.angle_beta   90.00
_cell.angle_gamma   90.00
#
_symmetry.space_group_name_H-M   'P 1'
#
loop_
_entity.id
_entity.type
_entity.pdbx_description
1 polymer ?
#
loop_
_entity_poly.entity_id
_entity_poly.type
_entity_poly.pdbx_seq_one_letter_code
_entity_poly.pdbx_strand_id
1 'polypeptide(L)'
;MNFWQRIFRLKKKQTQVNETGRLNAIKMAKKTGTLVLVAPATGQLRPIKESHDEHYQAANGIMLIPNGGNLMLPVSGIVSESTTEKLMITDGLDQSVTMSLVGQGEAARLARYSAGQQLHAGDVVGTASQRILAQNTEAVRIYVVWSEHQVPKVRFGSVYAGQNIWQSEDDFNDKQADD
;
A
#
# COMPACT_ATOMS: atom_id res chain seq x y z
N MET A 1 -33.13 29.24 5.19
CA MET A 1 -32.11 29.04 4.13
C MET A 1 -30.75 28.91 4.79
N ASN A 2 -30.10 27.73 4.82
CA ASN A 2 -28.66 27.57 5.18
C ASN A 2 -28.10 26.13 5.09
N PHE A 3 -28.89 25.14 4.65
CA PHE A 3 -28.41 23.76 4.52
C PHE A 3 -27.45 23.57 3.33
N TRP A 4 -27.83 24.09 2.15
CA TRP A 4 -27.05 23.92 0.92
C TRP A 4 -25.65 24.56 0.98
N GLN A 5 -25.49 25.74 1.60
CA GLN A 5 -24.19 26.41 1.72
C GLN A 5 -23.18 25.64 2.59
N ARG A 6 -23.66 24.84 3.57
CA ARG A 6 -22.80 24.03 4.45
C ARG A 6 -22.22 22.81 3.71
N ILE A 7 -22.98 22.20 2.81
CA ILE A 7 -22.53 21.07 1.98
C ILE A 7 -21.50 21.52 0.93
N PHE A 8 -21.70 22.67 0.28
CA PHE A 8 -20.74 23.18 -0.70
C PHE A 8 -19.42 23.66 -0.07
N ARG A 9 -19.43 24.15 1.18
CA ARG A 9 -18.20 24.48 1.93
C ARG A 9 -17.42 23.23 2.37
N LEU A 10 -18.12 22.15 2.71
CA LEU A 10 -17.48 20.86 3.05
C LEU A 10 -16.81 20.23 1.83
N LYS A 11 -17.49 20.24 0.67
CA LYS A 11 -16.87 19.79 -0.59
C LYS A 11 -15.57 20.52 -0.89
N LYS A 12 -15.55 21.86 -0.76
CA LYS A 12 -14.34 22.65 -1.04
C LYS A 12 -13.16 22.31 -0.11
N LYS A 13 -13.41 22.08 1.18
CA LYS A 13 -12.38 21.62 2.14
C LYS A 13 -11.90 20.19 1.83
N GLN A 14 -12.81 19.31 1.44
CA GLN A 14 -12.48 17.90 1.20
C GLN A 14 -11.69 17.70 -0.11
N THR A 15 -11.98 18.49 -1.15
CA THR A 15 -11.16 18.54 -2.37
C THR A 15 -9.77 19.10 -2.07
N GLN A 16 -9.68 20.17 -1.26
CA GLN A 16 -8.40 20.75 -0.85
C GLN A 16 -7.55 19.77 -0.03
N VAL A 17 -8.14 18.98 0.86
CA VAL A 17 -7.41 17.98 1.66
C VAL A 17 -6.92 16.81 0.80
N ASN A 18 -7.70 16.37 -0.20
CA ASN A 18 -7.26 15.31 -1.12
C ASN A 18 -6.14 15.76 -2.05
N GLU A 19 -6.17 17.01 -2.54
CA GLU A 19 -5.11 17.57 -3.38
C GLU A 19 -3.86 17.91 -2.57
N THR A 20 -4.00 18.53 -1.40
CA THR A 20 -2.86 18.88 -0.54
C THR A 20 -2.23 17.67 0.13
N GLY A 21 -3.00 16.65 0.52
CA GLY A 21 -2.46 15.42 1.11
C GLY A 21 -1.59 14.62 0.15
N ARG A 22 -2.03 14.45 -1.11
CA ARG A 22 -1.25 13.76 -2.15
C ARG A 22 -0.05 14.59 -2.61
N LEU A 23 -0.21 15.89 -2.80
CA LEU A 23 0.89 16.79 -3.17
C LEU A 23 1.92 16.93 -2.05
N ASN A 24 1.51 16.95 -0.79
CA ASN A 24 2.43 16.99 0.35
C ASN A 24 3.17 15.67 0.52
N ALA A 25 2.52 14.52 0.38
CA ALA A 25 3.20 13.23 0.45
C ALA A 25 4.29 13.08 -0.63
N ILE A 26 4.00 13.46 -1.87
CA ILE A 26 4.98 13.41 -2.97
C ILE A 26 6.10 14.45 -2.78
N LYS A 27 5.78 15.65 -2.30
CA LYS A 27 6.79 16.70 -2.02
C LYS A 27 7.67 16.36 -0.81
N MET A 28 7.11 15.76 0.23
CA MET A 28 7.84 15.30 1.42
C MET A 28 8.79 14.17 1.03
N ALA A 29 8.31 13.15 0.30
CA ALA A 29 9.14 12.07 -0.23
C ALA A 29 10.32 12.57 -1.08
N LYS A 30 10.08 13.56 -1.98
CA LYS A 30 11.15 14.17 -2.78
C LYS A 30 12.17 14.95 -1.96
N LYS A 31 11.78 15.52 -0.81
CA LYS A 31 12.66 16.30 0.06
C LYS A 31 13.50 15.40 0.97
N THR A 32 12.96 14.25 1.36
CA THR A 32 13.61 13.30 2.28
C THR A 32 14.26 12.10 1.58
N GLY A 33 14.14 11.98 0.25
CA GLY A 33 14.61 10.80 -0.49
C GLY A 33 13.85 9.52 -0.14
N THR A 34 12.67 9.63 0.48
CA THR A 34 11.93 8.48 1.00
C THR A 34 11.00 7.90 -0.06
N LEU A 35 11.01 6.58 -0.21
CA LEU A 35 10.12 5.85 -1.12
C LEU A 35 8.65 6.10 -0.76
N VAL A 36 7.85 6.57 -1.72
CA VAL A 36 6.40 6.69 -1.52
C VAL A 36 5.79 5.29 -1.51
N LEU A 37 5.29 4.89 -0.34
CA LEU A 37 4.61 3.62 -0.11
C LEU A 37 3.11 3.82 0.16
N VAL A 38 2.28 3.14 -0.60
CA VAL A 38 0.82 3.15 -0.39
C VAL A 38 0.29 1.78 0.00
N ALA A 39 -0.85 1.77 0.69
CA ALA A 39 -1.53 0.54 1.06
C ALA A 39 -1.96 -0.25 -0.18
N PRO A 40 -1.59 -1.53 -0.29
CA PRO A 40 -1.90 -2.33 -1.47
C PRO A 40 -3.37 -2.76 -1.55
N ALA A 41 -4.15 -2.67 -0.48
CA ALA A 41 -5.61 -2.82 -0.53
C ALA A 41 -6.25 -2.12 0.67
N THR A 42 -7.58 -2.04 0.67
CA THR A 42 -8.33 -1.68 1.88
C THR A 42 -8.36 -2.89 2.80
N GLY A 43 -8.06 -2.70 4.08
CA GLY A 43 -8.01 -3.79 5.05
C GLY A 43 -7.19 -3.46 6.28
N GLN A 44 -6.65 -4.50 6.92
CA GLN A 44 -5.81 -4.40 8.10
C GLN A 44 -4.34 -4.59 7.71
N LEU A 45 -3.54 -3.54 7.86
CA LEU A 45 -2.09 -3.60 7.69
C LEU A 45 -1.44 -4.05 9.01
N ARG A 46 -0.56 -5.04 8.92
CA ARG A 46 0.14 -5.65 10.06
C ARG A 46 1.65 -5.79 9.80
N PRO A 47 2.48 -5.82 10.86
CA PRO A 47 3.87 -6.23 10.75
C PRO A 47 3.99 -7.60 10.11
N ILE A 48 4.94 -7.78 9.19
CA ILE A 48 5.16 -9.07 8.52
C ILE A 48 5.58 -10.19 9.49
N LYS A 49 6.18 -9.82 10.63
CA LYS A 49 6.55 -10.74 11.72
C LYS A 49 5.35 -11.43 12.38
N GLU A 50 4.15 -10.87 12.23
CA GLU A 50 2.90 -11.48 12.73
C GLU A 50 2.30 -12.48 11.74
N SER A 51 2.96 -12.74 10.61
CA SER A 51 2.54 -13.72 9.61
C SER A 51 2.48 -15.13 10.18
N HIS A 52 1.48 -15.92 9.76
CA HIS A 52 1.45 -17.36 10.03
C HIS A 52 2.34 -18.16 9.07
N ASP A 53 2.71 -17.57 7.94
CA ASP A 53 3.61 -18.16 6.95
C ASP A 53 5.07 -17.87 7.34
N GLU A 54 5.79 -18.89 7.81
CA GLU A 54 7.16 -18.81 8.35
C GLU A 54 8.16 -18.15 7.39
N HIS A 55 8.01 -18.42 6.08
CA HIS A 55 8.85 -17.84 5.04
C HIS A 55 8.84 -16.29 5.06
N TYR A 56 7.71 -15.69 5.41
CA TYR A 56 7.55 -14.24 5.45
C TYR A 56 7.94 -13.61 6.79
N GLN A 57 7.97 -14.37 7.89
CA GLN A 57 8.31 -13.83 9.22
C GLN A 57 9.73 -13.25 9.29
N ALA A 58 10.67 -13.87 8.55
CA ALA A 58 12.06 -13.42 8.46
C ALA A 58 12.29 -12.38 7.34
N ALA A 59 11.28 -12.10 6.52
CA ALA A 59 11.41 -11.19 5.39
C ALA A 59 11.28 -9.72 5.83
N ASN A 60 11.90 -8.82 5.06
CA ASN A 60 11.78 -7.39 5.25
C ASN A 60 10.55 -6.88 4.50
N GLY A 61 9.48 -6.55 5.22
CA GLY A 61 8.27 -6.11 4.56
C GLY A 61 7.06 -5.87 5.45
N ILE A 62 5.90 -5.85 4.79
CA ILE A 62 4.59 -5.65 5.41
C ILE A 62 3.61 -6.74 4.98
N MET A 63 2.64 -7.00 5.83
CA MET A 63 1.52 -7.90 5.56
C MET A 63 0.21 -7.12 5.61
N LEU A 64 -0.72 -7.43 4.71
CA LEU A 64 -2.05 -6.86 4.72
C LEU A 64 -3.11 -7.95 4.57
N ILE A 65 -4.15 -7.88 5.40
CA ILE A 65 -5.34 -8.71 5.31
C ILE A 65 -6.44 -7.87 4.64
N PRO A 66 -6.80 -8.14 3.37
CA PRO A 66 -7.71 -7.30 2.62
C PRO A 66 -9.16 -7.55 3.01
N ASN A 67 -9.95 -6.48 3.02
CA ASN A 67 -11.43 -6.55 3.02
C ASN A 67 -12.05 -5.77 1.85
N GLY A 68 -11.23 -5.09 1.04
CA GLY A 68 -11.61 -4.43 -0.21
C GLY A 68 -11.41 -5.29 -1.45
N GLY A 69 -12.04 -4.92 -2.55
CA GLY A 69 -11.96 -5.66 -3.82
C GLY A 69 -10.83 -5.25 -4.77
N ASN A 70 -10.22 -4.08 -4.59
CA ASN A 70 -9.15 -3.59 -5.45
C ASN A 70 -7.78 -3.82 -4.81
N LEU A 71 -6.84 -4.30 -5.63
CA LEU A 71 -5.44 -4.42 -5.28
C LEU A 71 -4.66 -3.32 -6.00
N MET A 72 -3.87 -2.57 -5.26
CA MET A 72 -3.13 -1.40 -5.69
C MET A 72 -1.63 -1.69 -5.62
N LEU A 73 -0.87 -1.12 -6.54
CA LEU A 73 0.58 -1.19 -6.51
C LEU A 73 1.11 -0.38 -5.32
N PRO A 74 1.89 -0.97 -4.41
CA PRO A 74 2.37 -0.26 -3.23
C PRO A 74 3.46 0.77 -3.53
N VAL A 75 4.26 0.57 -4.58
CA VAL A 75 5.43 1.40 -4.93
C VAL A 75 5.50 1.63 -6.43
N SER A 76 6.02 2.77 -6.87
CA SER A 76 6.26 3.03 -8.29
C SER A 76 7.55 2.34 -8.76
N GLY A 77 7.59 1.89 -10.01
CA GLY A 77 8.82 1.35 -10.59
C GLY A 77 8.62 0.62 -11.90
N ILE A 78 9.60 -0.21 -12.25
CA ILE A 78 9.63 -1.00 -13.48
C ILE A 78 9.36 -2.47 -13.15
N VAL A 79 8.42 -3.08 -13.88
CA VAL A 79 8.09 -4.49 -13.74
C VAL A 79 9.27 -5.36 -14.17
N SER A 80 9.70 -6.28 -13.29
CA SER A 80 10.71 -7.29 -13.59
C SER A 80 10.11 -8.68 -13.79
N GLU A 81 9.10 -9.03 -13.00
CA GLU A 81 8.36 -10.30 -13.11
C GLU A 81 6.89 -10.08 -12.76
N SER A 82 5.98 -10.77 -13.45
CA SER A 82 4.54 -10.70 -13.17
C SER A 82 3.84 -12.03 -13.44
N THR A 83 3.09 -12.49 -12.44
CA THR A 83 2.19 -13.65 -12.49
C THR A 83 0.84 -13.25 -11.90
N THR A 84 -0.10 -14.20 -11.80
CA THR A 84 -1.40 -13.95 -11.16
C THR A 84 -1.32 -13.86 -9.64
N GLU A 85 -0.21 -14.25 -9.03
CA GLU A 85 -0.03 -14.29 -7.57
C GLU A 85 1.13 -13.42 -7.10
N LYS A 86 2.01 -13.01 -8.01
CA LYS A 86 3.24 -12.28 -7.70
C LYS A 86 3.49 -11.16 -8.71
N LEU A 87 3.89 -10.00 -8.21
CA LEU A 87 4.38 -8.88 -9.01
C LEU A 87 5.68 -8.37 -8.41
N MET A 88 6.75 -8.38 -9.20
CA MET A 88 8.04 -7.82 -8.83
C MET A 88 8.27 -6.51 -9.58
N ILE A 89 8.66 -5.49 -8.82
CA ILE A 89 8.96 -4.15 -9.30
C ILE A 89 10.38 -3.80 -8.83
N THR A 90 11.20 -3.24 -9.73
CA THR A 90 12.39 -2.50 -9.34
C THR A 90 11.98 -1.04 -9.11
N ASP A 91 12.14 -0.55 -7.90
CA ASP A 91 11.71 0.80 -7.52
C ASP A 91 12.72 1.89 -7.95
N GLY A 92 12.44 3.16 -7.61
CA GLY A 92 13.30 4.29 -7.97
C GLY A 92 14.63 4.37 -7.22
N LEU A 93 14.88 3.45 -6.27
CA LEU A 93 16.14 3.29 -5.54
C LEU A 93 16.88 2.03 -5.97
N ASP A 94 16.50 1.44 -7.12
CA ASP A 94 17.02 0.18 -7.66
C ASP A 94 16.79 -1.04 -6.73
N GLN A 95 15.83 -0.96 -5.80
CA GLN A 95 15.47 -2.06 -4.92
C GLN A 95 14.40 -2.94 -5.54
N SER A 96 14.52 -4.27 -5.37
CA SER A 96 13.49 -5.21 -5.79
C SER A 96 12.40 -5.33 -4.72
N VAL A 97 11.18 -4.96 -5.10
CA VAL A 97 9.97 -5.04 -4.27
C VAL A 97 9.05 -6.09 -4.85
N THR A 98 8.68 -7.07 -4.04
CA THR A 98 7.79 -8.18 -4.42
C THR A 98 6.46 -8.05 -3.70
N MET A 99 5.38 -7.88 -4.46
CA MET A 99 4.00 -8.04 -3.97
C MET A 99 3.56 -9.48 -4.24
N SER A 100 3.15 -10.21 -3.20
CA SER A 100 2.66 -11.59 -3.31
C SER A 100 1.26 -11.74 -2.70
N LEU A 101 0.43 -12.55 -3.34
CA LEU A 101 -0.87 -12.98 -2.84
C LEU A 101 -0.72 -14.42 -2.33
N VAL A 102 -1.04 -14.64 -1.06
CA VAL A 102 -1.00 -15.98 -0.44
C VAL A 102 -2.39 -16.28 0.08
N GLY A 103 -2.99 -17.39 -0.33
CA GLY A 103 -4.34 -17.74 0.09
C GLY A 103 -5.05 -18.69 -0.86
N GLN A 104 -6.36 -18.77 -0.75
CA GLN A 104 -7.19 -19.60 -1.61
C GLN A 104 -7.23 -19.02 -3.03
N GLY A 105 -6.90 -19.83 -4.04
CA GLY A 105 -6.54 -19.37 -5.37
C GLY A 105 -7.57 -18.47 -6.10
N GLU A 106 -8.87 -18.59 -5.83
CA GLU A 106 -9.89 -17.73 -6.43
C GLU A 106 -10.20 -16.44 -5.64
N ALA A 107 -9.64 -16.31 -4.44
CA ALA A 107 -9.97 -15.21 -3.55
C ALA A 107 -9.31 -13.89 -3.99
N ALA A 108 -8.19 -13.93 -4.70
CA ALA A 108 -7.57 -12.76 -5.30
C ALA A 108 -6.67 -13.12 -6.50
N ARG A 109 -6.47 -12.16 -7.41
CA ARG A 109 -5.54 -12.29 -8.54
C ARG A 109 -4.92 -10.95 -8.91
N LEU A 110 -3.66 -10.97 -9.32
CA LEU A 110 -2.97 -9.86 -9.96
C LEU A 110 -3.18 -9.90 -11.49
N ALA A 111 -3.16 -8.72 -12.09
CA ALA A 111 -3.04 -8.55 -13.52
C ALA A 111 -1.62 -8.92 -13.98
N ARG A 112 -1.49 -9.34 -15.25
CA ARG A 112 -0.21 -9.68 -15.85
C ARG A 112 0.37 -8.48 -16.58
N TYR A 113 1.63 -8.20 -16.32
CA TYR A 113 2.38 -7.12 -16.92
C TYR A 113 3.62 -7.66 -17.64
N SER A 114 4.08 -6.93 -18.66
CA SER A 114 5.34 -7.28 -19.33
C SER A 114 6.52 -6.74 -18.55
N ALA A 115 7.63 -7.47 -18.54
CA ALA A 115 8.89 -6.95 -18.01
C ALA A 115 9.29 -5.66 -18.76
N GLY A 116 9.80 -4.67 -18.03
CA GLY A 116 10.12 -3.33 -18.55
C GLY A 116 8.96 -2.34 -18.53
N GLN A 117 7.73 -2.77 -18.19
CA GLN A 117 6.60 -1.86 -18.07
C GLN A 117 6.73 -0.97 -16.83
N GLN A 118 6.50 0.33 -16.99
CA GLN A 118 6.46 1.28 -15.87
C GLN A 118 5.05 1.29 -15.25
N LEU A 119 5.00 1.18 -13.93
CA LEU A 119 3.78 1.31 -13.12
C LEU A 119 3.98 2.33 -11.99
N HIS A 120 2.89 2.91 -11.51
CA HIS A 120 2.89 3.92 -10.47
C HIS A 120 2.23 3.41 -9.19
N ALA A 121 2.74 3.85 -8.04
CA ALA A 121 2.12 3.60 -6.75
C ALA A 121 0.65 4.07 -6.77
N GLY A 122 -0.26 3.17 -6.40
CA GLY A 122 -1.70 3.40 -6.43
C GLY A 122 -2.40 3.01 -7.73
N ASP A 123 -1.67 2.51 -8.74
CA ASP A 123 -2.28 1.87 -9.90
C ASP A 123 -3.02 0.59 -9.47
N VAL A 124 -4.19 0.33 -10.05
CA VAL A 124 -4.91 -0.94 -9.81
C VAL A 124 -4.17 -2.06 -10.53
N VAL A 125 -3.67 -3.03 -9.78
CA VAL A 125 -2.86 -4.16 -10.27
C VAL A 125 -3.51 -5.52 -10.05
N GLY A 126 -4.73 -5.55 -9.51
CA GLY A 126 -5.43 -6.79 -9.29
C GLY A 126 -6.77 -6.61 -8.61
N THR A 127 -7.42 -7.74 -8.34
CA THR A 127 -8.74 -7.78 -7.74
C THR A 127 -8.82 -8.89 -6.71
N ALA A 128 -9.58 -8.66 -5.64
CA ALA A 128 -9.96 -9.65 -4.64
C ALA A 128 -11.49 -9.83 -4.60
N SER A 129 -11.94 -11.06 -4.37
CA SER A 129 -13.35 -11.40 -4.29
C SER A 129 -13.92 -10.97 -2.94
N GLN A 130 -14.63 -9.85 -2.91
CA GLN A 130 -15.29 -9.36 -1.70
C GLN A 130 -16.27 -10.38 -1.10
N ARG A 131 -16.90 -11.22 -1.94
CA ARG A 131 -17.76 -12.30 -1.49
C ARG A 131 -17.00 -13.32 -0.66
N ILE A 132 -15.82 -13.75 -1.13
CA ILE A 132 -15.00 -14.73 -0.40
C ILE A 132 -14.42 -14.09 0.86
N LEU A 133 -13.91 -12.85 0.77
CA LEU A 133 -13.37 -12.12 1.92
C LEU A 133 -14.41 -11.86 3.01
N ALA A 134 -15.68 -11.65 2.65
CA ALA A 134 -16.77 -11.50 3.61
C ALA A 134 -17.10 -12.80 4.36
N GLN A 135 -16.83 -13.96 3.75
CA GLN A 135 -17.05 -15.28 4.36
C GLN A 135 -15.84 -15.74 5.16
N ASN A 136 -14.63 -15.40 4.69
CA ASN A 136 -13.36 -15.69 5.33
C ASN A 136 -12.40 -14.53 5.10
N THR A 137 -12.25 -13.68 6.12
CA THR A 137 -11.39 -12.49 6.06
C THR A 137 -9.91 -12.82 5.86
N GLU A 138 -9.49 -14.03 6.25
CA GLU A 138 -8.13 -14.53 6.13
C GLU A 138 -7.92 -15.39 4.87
N ALA A 139 -8.89 -15.39 3.93
CA ALA A 139 -8.80 -16.18 2.70
C ALA A 139 -7.62 -15.78 1.81
N VAL A 140 -7.14 -14.54 1.95
CA VAL A 140 -5.96 -13.99 1.27
C VAL A 140 -5.17 -13.14 2.23
N ARG A 141 -3.85 -13.21 2.13
CA ARG A 141 -2.90 -12.25 2.68
C ARG A 141 -2.07 -11.67 1.55
N ILE A 142 -1.79 -10.39 1.68
CA ILE A 142 -0.96 -9.65 0.74
C ILE A 142 0.35 -9.34 1.44
N TYR A 143 1.44 -9.81 0.85
CA TYR A 143 2.79 -9.52 1.32
C TYR A 143 3.45 -8.53 0.38
N VAL A 144 4.11 -7.53 0.93
CA VAL A 144 5.01 -6.64 0.17
C VAL A 144 6.38 -6.75 0.83
N VAL A 145 7.35 -7.27 0.08
CA VAL A 145 8.68 -7.65 0.58
C VAL A 145 9.75 -6.92 -0.22
N TRP A 146 10.74 -6.37 0.47
CA TRP A 146 11.92 -5.74 -0.10
C TRP A 146 13.09 -6.72 -0.06
N SER A 147 13.86 -6.79 -1.15
CA SER A 147 15.08 -7.60 -1.22
C SER A 147 16.20 -7.08 -0.31
N GLU A 148 16.21 -5.77 -0.05
CA GLU A 148 17.19 -5.11 0.81
C GLU A 148 16.60 -4.72 2.17
N HIS A 149 17.47 -4.38 3.14
CA HIS A 149 17.09 -4.17 4.53
C HIS A 149 16.40 -2.81 4.83
N GLN A 150 16.18 -1.96 3.82
CA GLN A 150 15.61 -0.63 4.02
C GLN A 150 14.11 -0.62 3.71
N VAL A 151 13.30 -1.00 4.68
CA VAL A 151 11.84 -0.78 4.62
C VAL A 151 11.54 0.60 5.19
N PRO A 152 10.77 1.46 4.49
CA PRO A 152 10.29 2.72 5.07
C PRO A 152 9.55 2.47 6.39
N LYS A 153 9.64 3.37 7.37
CA LYS A 153 8.84 3.25 8.60
C LYS A 153 7.35 3.31 8.23
N VAL A 154 6.55 2.33 8.69
CA VAL A 154 5.14 2.17 8.30
C VAL A 154 4.17 2.38 9.47
N ARG A 155 2.99 2.97 9.21
CA ARG A 155 1.84 3.01 10.14
C ARG A 155 0.97 1.78 9.97
N PHE A 156 0.93 0.91 10.99
CA PHE A 156 0.03 -0.26 11.01
C PHE A 156 -1.38 0.09 11.50
N GLY A 157 -2.36 -0.73 11.13
CA GLY A 157 -3.77 -0.49 11.44
C GLY A 157 -4.69 -0.60 10.22
N SER A 158 -5.89 -0.06 10.35
CA SER A 158 -6.87 0.00 9.25
C SER A 158 -6.42 1.01 8.20
N VAL A 159 -6.42 0.58 6.93
CA VAL A 159 -5.99 1.40 5.79
C VAL A 159 -6.97 1.31 4.62
N TYR A 160 -7.01 2.34 3.80
CA TYR A 160 -7.71 2.33 2.51
C TYR A 160 -6.73 2.06 1.36
N ALA A 161 -7.17 1.36 0.32
CA ALA A 161 -6.37 1.11 -0.88
C ALA A 161 -5.80 2.42 -1.45
N GLY A 162 -4.49 2.46 -1.69
CA GLY A 162 -3.78 3.64 -2.20
C GLY A 162 -3.52 4.76 -1.17
N GLN A 163 -3.90 4.57 0.09
CA GLN A 163 -3.55 5.49 1.17
C GLN A 163 -2.05 5.46 1.44
N ASN A 164 -1.45 6.62 1.70
CA ASN A 164 -0.07 6.70 2.17
C ASN A 164 0.08 5.98 3.53
N ILE A 165 1.02 5.04 3.63
CA ILE A 165 1.29 4.27 4.86
C ILE A 165 2.70 4.46 5.42
N TRP A 166 3.59 5.20 4.75
CA TRP A 166 4.94 5.48 5.27
C TRP A 166 4.95 6.74 6.15
N GLN A 167 5.96 6.84 7.02
CA GLN A 167 6.25 8.00 7.85
C GLN A 167 7.58 8.61 7.42
N SER A 168 7.64 9.94 7.29
CA SER A 168 8.92 10.66 7.20
C SER A 168 9.65 10.58 8.54
N GLU A 169 10.97 10.69 8.52
CA GLU A 169 11.79 10.73 9.75
C GLU A 169 11.48 11.98 10.60
N ASP A 170 11.13 13.10 9.97
CA ASP A 170 10.73 14.34 10.65
C ASP A 170 9.44 14.17 11.49
N ASP A 171 8.45 13.43 10.97
CA ASP A 171 7.17 13.16 11.66
C ASP A 171 7.34 12.25 12.90
N PHE A 172 8.45 11.50 12.96
CA PHE A 172 8.75 10.60 14.07
C PHE A 172 9.37 11.35 15.25
N ASN A 173 10.29 12.28 14.98
CA ASN A 173 10.95 13.06 16.02
C ASN A 173 10.01 14.07 16.70
N ASP A 174 9.07 14.68 15.95
CA ASP A 174 8.08 15.61 16.53
C ASP A 174 7.13 14.91 17.51
N LYS A 175 6.89 13.60 17.37
CA LYS A 175 6.05 12.84 18.32
C LYS A 175 6.81 12.29 19.52
N GLN A 176 8.14 12.26 19.48
CA GLN A 176 8.98 11.83 20.59
C GLN A 176 9.34 12.98 21.53
N ALA A 177 9.16 14.23 21.11
CA ALA A 177 9.41 15.40 21.94
C ALA A 177 8.24 15.76 22.89
N ASP A 178 7.08 15.12 22.70
CA ASP A 178 5.85 15.36 23.47
C ASP A 178 5.51 14.22 24.48
N ASP A 179 6.38 13.21 24.61
CA ASP A 179 6.34 12.15 25.64
C ASP A 179 7.51 12.30 26.63
#